data_AF-A0A9P8GAH8-F1
#
_entry.id   AF-A0A9P8GAH8-F1
#
_cell.length_a   1.000
_cell.length_b   1.000
_cell.length_c   1.000
_cell.angle_alpha   90.00
_cell.angle_beta   90.00
_cell.angle_gamma   90.00
#
_symmetry.space_group_name_H-M   'P 1'
#
loop_
_entity.id
_entity.type
_entity.pdbx_description
1 polymer ?
#
loop_
_entity_poly.entity_id
_entity_poly.type
_entity_poly.pdbx_seq_one_letter_code
_entity_poly.pdbx_strand_id
1 'polypeptide(L)'
;MAPKKLTDHLLAHSPDAFTSATNHPWLRLAGTSKLPTSALLAWLTQDRLYIFSYIPFMGNMLSKASIPSVSREKSLEWRVADCFINALTNVRRELGMFEDVLREHFDWKEGGETATKETRAYQDMFAGAGAPNQSILVGMTALWATEKCYLEAWKYALSFKNEVPEDRKSHVLHTTLIPNWTCDEFEEFVVSIGELLDELAEDIDEGSKEWVKCEQVWNQVLWAEENFWPKVAQE
;
A
#
# COMPACT_ATOMS: atom_id res chain seq x y z
N MET A 1 30.30 -1.74 11.35
CA MET A 1 28.89 -2.16 11.29
C MET A 1 28.31 -1.49 10.06
N ALA A 2 27.62 -2.23 9.19
CA ALA A 2 26.91 -1.60 8.07
C ALA A 2 25.90 -0.58 8.63
N PRO A 3 25.67 0.56 7.95
CA PRO A 3 24.61 1.48 8.38
C PRO A 3 23.29 0.71 8.44
N LYS A 4 22.53 0.94 9.52
CA LYS A 4 21.25 0.26 9.77
C LYS A 4 20.21 0.87 8.83
N LYS A 5 19.67 0.07 7.93
CA LYS A 5 18.62 0.46 6.99
C LYS A 5 17.34 0.86 7.73
N LEU A 6 16.69 1.92 7.28
CA LEU A 6 15.44 2.40 7.88
C LEU A 6 14.34 1.35 7.69
N THR A 7 14.26 0.73 6.52
CA THR A 7 13.28 -0.34 6.23
C THR A 7 13.40 -1.51 7.22
N ASP A 8 14.60 -2.01 7.45
CA ASP A 8 14.89 -3.08 8.43
C ASP A 8 14.50 -2.66 9.85
N HIS A 9 14.78 -1.40 10.22
CA HIS A 9 14.39 -0.86 11.52
C HIS A 9 12.88 -0.81 11.70
N LEU A 10 12.14 -0.29 10.71
CA LEU A 10 10.68 -0.16 10.78
C LEU A 10 10.02 -1.54 10.93
N LEU A 11 10.46 -2.54 10.16
CA LEU A 11 9.96 -3.92 10.30
C LEU A 11 10.24 -4.50 11.70
N ALA A 12 11.42 -4.22 12.27
CA ALA A 12 11.77 -4.65 13.62
C ALA A 12 11.08 -3.85 14.74
N HIS A 13 10.59 -2.63 14.44
CA HIS A 13 9.98 -1.73 15.42
C HIS A 13 8.62 -2.24 15.91
N SER A 14 7.81 -2.82 15.01
CA SER A 14 6.43 -3.25 15.30
C SER A 14 6.06 -4.59 14.63
N PRO A 15 6.78 -5.69 14.91
CA PRO A 15 6.62 -6.97 14.19
C PRO A 15 5.25 -7.61 14.40
N ASP A 16 4.69 -7.52 15.61
CA ASP A 16 3.36 -8.08 15.91
C ASP A 16 2.25 -7.31 15.19
N ALA A 17 2.34 -5.98 15.17
CA ALA A 17 1.38 -5.13 14.46
C ALA A 17 1.49 -5.31 12.94
N PHE A 18 2.70 -5.49 12.40
CA PHE A 18 2.90 -5.84 10.99
C PHE A 18 2.27 -7.18 10.63
N THR A 19 2.43 -8.18 11.51
CA THR A 19 1.77 -9.48 11.33
C THR A 19 0.24 -9.34 11.38
N SER A 20 -0.31 -8.55 12.31
CA SER A 20 -1.76 -8.33 12.40
C SER A 20 -2.33 -7.64 11.16
N ALA A 21 -1.62 -6.63 10.65
CA ALA A 21 -1.98 -5.87 9.46
C ALA A 21 -2.00 -6.72 8.18
N THR A 22 -1.11 -7.71 8.08
CA THR A 22 -0.89 -8.49 6.84
C THR A 22 -1.48 -9.90 6.87
N ASN A 23 -1.75 -10.47 8.06
CA ASN A 23 -2.30 -11.83 8.19
C ASN A 23 -3.77 -11.85 8.66
N HIS A 24 -4.58 -10.95 8.11
CA HIS A 24 -5.97 -10.79 8.54
C HIS A 24 -6.88 -11.98 8.13
N PRO A 25 -7.90 -12.37 8.94
CA PRO A 25 -8.84 -13.44 8.59
C PRO A 25 -9.56 -13.25 7.25
N TRP A 26 -9.83 -11.98 6.87
CA TRP A 26 -10.41 -11.65 5.57
C TRP A 26 -9.52 -12.15 4.42
N LEU A 27 -8.20 -11.96 4.51
CA LEU A 27 -7.23 -12.38 3.50
C LEU A 27 -7.13 -13.91 3.39
N ARG A 28 -7.24 -14.61 4.53
CA ARG A 28 -7.33 -16.08 4.52
C ARG A 28 -8.58 -16.58 3.79
N LEU A 29 -9.73 -15.96 4.05
CA LEU A 29 -10.97 -16.31 3.32
C LEU A 29 -10.87 -15.96 1.83
N ALA A 30 -10.23 -14.85 1.48
CA ALA A 30 -9.96 -14.48 0.08
C ALA A 30 -9.07 -15.53 -0.60
N GLY A 31 -7.95 -15.89 0.05
CA GLY A 31 -6.97 -16.86 -0.44
C GLY A 31 -7.52 -18.28 -0.60
N THR A 32 -8.48 -18.68 0.24
CA THR A 32 -9.16 -19.99 0.18
C THR A 32 -10.44 -19.96 -0.67
N SER A 33 -10.77 -18.83 -1.30
CA SER A 33 -12.01 -18.62 -2.05
C SER A 33 -13.30 -18.82 -1.25
N LYS A 34 -13.26 -18.57 0.06
CA LYS A 34 -14.40 -18.70 0.99
C LYS A 34 -14.98 -17.35 1.41
N LEU A 35 -14.43 -16.24 0.92
CA LEU A 35 -14.87 -14.91 1.27
C LEU A 35 -16.31 -14.64 0.79
N PRO A 36 -17.23 -14.19 1.66
CA PRO A 36 -18.57 -13.79 1.23
C PRO A 36 -18.52 -12.63 0.23
N THR A 37 -19.39 -12.66 -0.78
CA THR A 37 -19.48 -11.61 -1.80
C THR A 37 -19.68 -10.21 -1.19
N SER A 38 -20.48 -10.10 -0.13
CA SER A 38 -20.69 -8.82 0.57
C SER A 38 -19.41 -8.27 1.21
N ALA A 39 -18.54 -9.15 1.74
CA ALA A 39 -17.27 -8.77 2.32
C ALA A 39 -16.24 -8.35 1.25
N LEU A 40 -16.27 -9.02 0.08
CA LEU A 40 -15.48 -8.61 -1.08
C LEU A 40 -15.89 -7.23 -1.59
N LEU A 41 -17.21 -7.01 -1.76
CA LEU A 41 -17.77 -5.72 -2.19
C LEU A 41 -17.48 -4.59 -1.20
N ALA A 42 -17.57 -4.87 0.10
CA ALA A 42 -17.24 -3.90 1.14
C ALA A 42 -15.78 -3.44 1.04
N TRP A 43 -14.84 -4.34 0.74
CA TRP A 43 -13.45 -3.95 0.52
C TRP A 43 -13.27 -3.23 -0.82
N LEU A 44 -13.73 -3.79 -1.95
CA LEU A 44 -13.58 -3.20 -3.30
C LEU A 44 -14.04 -1.73 -3.34
N THR A 45 -15.18 -1.44 -2.73
CA THR A 45 -15.74 -0.08 -2.70
C THR A 45 -14.92 0.89 -1.86
N GLN A 46 -14.34 0.43 -0.75
CA GLN A 46 -13.51 1.27 0.12
C GLN A 46 -12.09 1.45 -0.44
N ASP A 47 -11.50 0.41 -1.02
CA ASP A 47 -10.19 0.45 -1.66
C ASP A 47 -10.19 1.39 -2.87
N ARG A 48 -11.28 1.36 -3.66
CA ARG A 48 -11.54 2.38 -4.69
C ARG A 48 -11.53 3.81 -4.12
N LEU A 49 -12.22 4.06 -3.00
CA LEU A 49 -12.26 5.39 -2.37
C LEU A 49 -10.90 5.81 -1.78
N TYR A 50 -10.12 4.85 -1.34
CA TYR A 50 -8.77 5.06 -0.83
C TYR A 50 -7.82 5.61 -1.92
N ILE A 51 -7.88 5.07 -3.15
CA ILE A 51 -7.07 5.53 -4.30
C ILE A 51 -7.22 7.04 -4.56
N PHE A 52 -8.41 7.62 -4.35
CA PHE A 52 -8.62 9.06 -4.54
C PHE A 52 -7.80 9.94 -3.59
N SER A 53 -7.29 9.40 -2.47
CA SER A 53 -6.34 10.09 -1.60
C SER A 53 -4.88 9.82 -1.93
N TYR A 54 -4.59 8.67 -2.53
CA TYR A 54 -3.25 8.32 -3.02
C TYR A 54 -2.81 9.28 -4.13
N ILE A 55 -3.70 9.60 -5.08
CA ILE A 55 -3.41 10.51 -6.20
C ILE A 55 -2.92 11.91 -5.75
N PRO A 56 -3.65 12.68 -4.91
CA PRO A 56 -3.18 13.96 -4.43
C PRO A 56 -1.96 13.83 -3.50
N PHE A 57 -1.84 12.75 -2.74
CA PHE A 57 -0.64 12.45 -1.97
C PHE A 57 0.60 12.36 -2.88
N MET A 58 0.55 11.58 -3.96
CA MET A 58 1.64 11.52 -4.95
C MET A 58 1.92 12.87 -5.60
N GLY A 59 0.87 13.66 -5.91
CA GLY A 59 1.05 15.03 -6.39
C GLY A 59 1.86 15.90 -5.43
N ASN A 60 1.56 15.81 -4.13
CA ASN A 60 2.31 16.52 -3.10
C ASN A 60 3.72 15.96 -2.93
N MET A 61 3.96 14.67 -3.15
CA MET A 61 5.29 14.06 -3.10
C MET A 61 6.16 14.52 -4.28
N LEU A 62 5.60 14.51 -5.49
CA LEU A 62 6.25 15.05 -6.69
C LEU A 62 6.64 16.51 -6.54
N SER A 63 5.79 17.34 -5.90
CA SER A 63 6.14 18.75 -5.67
C SER A 63 7.35 18.97 -4.75
N LYS A 64 7.77 17.95 -3.98
CA LYS A 64 8.95 18.00 -3.10
C LYS A 64 10.22 17.54 -3.80
N ALA A 65 10.14 16.85 -4.93
CA ALA A 65 11.31 16.34 -5.65
C ALA A 65 12.08 17.50 -6.30
N SER A 66 13.23 17.87 -5.73
CA SER A 66 14.09 18.94 -6.25
C SER A 66 15.14 18.37 -7.20
N ILE A 67 14.74 18.13 -8.45
CA ILE A 67 15.64 17.56 -9.45
C ILE A 67 16.73 18.57 -9.82
N PRO A 68 18.04 18.22 -9.73
CA PRO A 68 19.13 19.12 -10.08
C PRO A 68 19.16 19.40 -11.59
N SER A 69 19.71 20.55 -12.00
CA SER A 69 19.76 20.96 -13.40
C SER A 69 20.87 20.28 -14.22
N VAL A 70 21.89 19.72 -13.55
CA VAL A 70 23.07 19.08 -14.16
C VAL A 70 23.17 17.65 -13.65
N SER A 71 23.53 16.71 -14.55
CA SER A 71 23.69 15.28 -14.22
C SER A 71 22.46 14.64 -13.55
N ARG A 72 21.28 15.19 -13.82
CA ARG A 72 20.01 14.85 -13.17
C ARG A 72 19.66 13.37 -13.20
N GLU A 73 19.92 12.68 -14.31
CA GLU A 73 19.56 11.27 -14.52
C GLU A 73 20.27 10.31 -13.55
N LYS A 74 21.33 10.76 -12.88
CA LYS A 74 22.07 9.98 -11.87
C LYS A 74 21.72 10.36 -10.43
N SER A 75 20.90 11.38 -10.24
CA SER A 75 20.56 11.90 -8.92
C SER A 75 19.57 11.01 -8.19
N LEU A 76 19.59 11.03 -6.86
CA LEU A 76 18.59 10.35 -6.05
C LEU A 76 17.20 10.98 -6.29
N GLU A 77 17.14 12.30 -6.41
CA GLU A 77 15.92 13.07 -6.62
C GLU A 77 15.22 12.70 -7.94
N TRP A 78 15.98 12.41 -9.00
CA TRP A 78 15.43 11.91 -10.26
C TRP A 78 14.80 10.53 -10.08
N ARG A 79 15.51 9.58 -9.44
CA ARG A 79 14.99 8.22 -9.20
C ARG A 79 13.77 8.22 -8.29
N VAL A 80 13.75 9.07 -7.27
CA VAL A 80 12.60 9.27 -6.38
C VAL A 80 11.41 9.87 -7.15
N ALA A 81 11.63 10.83 -8.03
CA ALA A 81 10.58 11.37 -8.88
C ALA A 81 10.00 10.31 -9.83
N ASP A 82 10.85 9.51 -10.48
CA ASP A 82 10.43 8.39 -11.34
C ASP A 82 9.60 7.36 -10.53
N CYS A 83 10.03 7.03 -9.32
CA CYS A 83 9.29 6.17 -8.40
C CYS A 83 7.87 6.70 -8.12
N PHE A 84 7.71 7.99 -7.82
CA PHE A 84 6.39 8.59 -7.59
C PHE A 84 5.52 8.65 -8.85
N ILE A 85 6.10 8.87 -10.03
CA ILE A 85 5.38 8.83 -11.31
C ILE A 85 4.86 7.41 -11.58
N ASN A 86 5.69 6.40 -11.31
CA ASN A 86 5.32 5.00 -11.47
C ASN A 86 4.20 4.62 -10.50
N ALA A 87 4.31 5.00 -9.22
CA ALA A 87 3.28 4.82 -8.21
C ALA A 87 1.92 5.42 -8.65
N LEU A 88 1.93 6.66 -9.13
CA LEU A 88 0.73 7.36 -9.61
C LEU A 88 0.13 6.67 -10.86
N THR A 89 0.97 6.16 -11.75
CA THR A 89 0.51 5.45 -12.95
C THR A 89 -0.12 4.10 -12.59
N ASN A 90 0.48 3.37 -11.65
CA ASN A 90 -0.01 2.10 -11.13
C ASN A 90 -1.37 2.28 -10.46
N VAL A 91 -1.50 3.23 -9.52
CA VAL A 91 -2.75 3.43 -8.80
C VAL A 91 -3.89 3.90 -9.72
N ARG A 92 -3.58 4.66 -10.79
CA ARG A 92 -4.57 5.05 -11.81
C ARG A 92 -5.04 3.85 -12.63
N ARG A 93 -4.14 2.93 -13.00
CA ARG A 93 -4.50 1.66 -13.65
C ARG A 93 -5.39 0.83 -12.74
N GLU A 94 -5.03 0.74 -11.46
CA GLU A 94 -5.79 -0.03 -10.47
C GLU A 94 -7.18 0.53 -10.25
N LEU A 95 -7.37 1.86 -10.22
CA LEU A 95 -8.71 2.45 -10.18
C LEU A 95 -9.60 1.95 -11.33
N GLY A 96 -9.06 1.90 -12.55
CA GLY A 96 -9.77 1.33 -13.70
C GLY A 96 -10.10 -0.15 -13.51
N MET A 97 -9.12 -0.94 -13.07
CA MET A 97 -9.30 -2.37 -12.75
C MET A 97 -10.40 -2.58 -11.70
N PHE A 98 -10.39 -1.82 -10.59
CA PHE A 98 -11.41 -1.91 -9.55
C PHE A 98 -12.80 -1.66 -10.10
N GLU A 99 -12.96 -0.62 -10.91
CA GLU A 99 -14.25 -0.27 -11.49
C GLU A 99 -14.72 -1.28 -12.55
N ASP A 100 -13.80 -1.85 -13.34
CA ASP A 100 -14.11 -2.95 -14.27
C ASP A 100 -14.58 -4.19 -13.51
N VAL A 101 -13.85 -4.61 -12.48
CA VAL A 101 -14.25 -5.73 -11.62
C VAL A 101 -15.63 -5.51 -10.99
N LEU A 102 -15.87 -4.29 -10.48
CA LEU A 102 -17.15 -3.91 -9.89
C LEU A 102 -18.31 -4.01 -10.91
N ARG A 103 -18.12 -3.48 -12.13
CA ARG A 103 -19.15 -3.51 -13.18
C ARG A 103 -19.41 -4.92 -13.71
N GLU A 104 -18.35 -5.66 -14.03
CA GLU A 104 -18.45 -6.94 -14.73
C GLU A 104 -18.96 -8.07 -13.82
N HIS A 105 -18.62 -8.04 -12.54
CA HIS A 105 -18.92 -9.14 -11.62
C HIS A 105 -20.03 -8.83 -10.62
N PHE A 106 -20.40 -7.56 -10.41
CA PHE A 106 -21.28 -7.19 -9.29
C PHE A 106 -22.39 -6.18 -9.63
N ASP A 107 -22.66 -5.90 -10.91
CA ASP A 107 -23.70 -4.96 -11.36
C ASP A 107 -23.59 -3.58 -10.67
N TRP A 108 -22.36 -3.17 -10.39
CA TRP A 108 -22.08 -1.92 -9.70
C TRP A 108 -22.39 -0.71 -10.59
N LYS A 109 -22.89 0.36 -9.97
CA LYS A 109 -23.10 1.67 -10.59
C LYS A 109 -22.36 2.72 -9.80
N GLU A 110 -21.78 3.67 -10.52
CA GLU A 110 -21.01 4.72 -9.89
C GLU A 110 -21.85 5.58 -8.95
N GLY A 111 -21.35 5.73 -7.71
CA GLY A 111 -21.82 6.69 -6.74
C GLY A 111 -22.68 6.10 -5.63
N GLY A 112 -22.75 6.85 -4.52
CA GLY A 112 -23.51 6.47 -3.32
C GLY A 112 -22.64 5.87 -2.21
N GLU A 113 -21.40 5.48 -2.52
CA GLU A 113 -20.44 5.06 -1.51
C GLU A 113 -19.93 6.26 -0.71
N THR A 114 -19.72 6.05 0.57
CA THR A 114 -19.02 7.00 1.44
C THR A 114 -17.84 6.30 2.07
N ALA A 115 -16.75 7.04 2.25
CA ALA A 115 -15.58 6.51 2.94
C ALA A 115 -15.98 6.10 4.35
N THR A 116 -15.52 4.94 4.79
CA THR A 116 -15.64 4.50 6.18
C THR A 116 -14.71 5.33 7.07
N LYS A 117 -14.77 5.14 8.40
CA LYS A 117 -13.84 5.85 9.30
C LYS A 117 -12.41 5.33 9.10
N GLU A 118 -12.26 4.07 8.76
CA GLU A 118 -10.98 3.40 8.48
C GLU A 118 -10.38 3.95 7.19
N THR A 119 -11.17 4.02 6.10
CA THR A 119 -10.73 4.67 4.86
C THR A 119 -10.36 6.13 5.08
N ARG A 120 -11.18 6.91 5.80
CA ARG A 120 -10.83 8.31 6.12
C ARG A 120 -9.54 8.43 6.92
N ALA A 121 -9.29 7.55 7.88
CA ALA A 121 -8.05 7.57 8.64
C ALA A 121 -6.82 7.38 7.74
N TYR A 122 -6.94 6.53 6.71
CA TYR A 122 -5.91 6.37 5.69
C TYR A 122 -5.75 7.64 4.83
N GLN A 123 -6.88 8.22 4.39
CA GLN A 123 -6.89 9.47 3.61
C GLN A 123 -6.23 10.62 4.37
N ASP A 124 -6.54 10.76 5.67
CA ASP A 124 -5.96 11.76 6.56
C ASP A 124 -4.46 11.52 6.80
N MET A 125 -4.04 10.26 6.93
CA MET A 125 -2.63 9.90 7.03
C MET A 125 -1.86 10.33 5.78
N PHE A 126 -2.39 10.07 4.58
CA PHE A 126 -1.77 10.50 3.32
C PHE A 126 -1.72 12.03 3.17
N ALA A 127 -2.80 12.71 3.54
CA ALA A 127 -2.80 14.17 3.58
C ALA A 127 -1.74 14.71 4.55
N GLY A 128 -1.59 14.08 5.72
CA GLY A 128 -0.60 14.43 6.73
C GLY A 128 0.84 14.18 6.28
N ALA A 129 1.15 12.97 5.82
CA ALA A 129 2.48 12.57 5.35
C ALA A 129 2.92 13.35 4.10
N GLY A 130 1.96 13.70 3.23
CA GLY A 130 2.17 14.51 2.05
C GLY A 130 2.20 16.03 2.30
N ALA A 131 1.94 16.52 3.51
CA ALA A 131 1.77 17.96 3.73
C ALA A 131 3.06 18.76 3.40
N PRO A 132 2.96 20.06 3.02
CA PRO A 132 4.11 20.88 2.65
C PRO A 132 5.19 21.04 3.73
N ASN A 133 4.81 20.84 5.00
CA ASN A 133 5.71 20.92 6.16
C ASN A 133 6.31 19.55 6.56
N GLN A 134 6.03 18.48 5.80
CA GLN A 134 6.69 17.20 5.95
C GLN A 134 7.80 17.02 4.93
N SER A 135 8.81 16.25 5.31
CA SER A 135 9.92 15.92 4.43
C SER A 135 9.53 14.85 3.40
N ILE A 136 10.36 14.74 2.37
CA ILE A 136 10.22 13.67 1.37
C ILE A 136 10.38 12.28 2.00
N LEU A 137 11.23 12.13 3.02
CA LEU A 137 11.47 10.88 3.72
C LEU A 137 10.22 10.35 4.44
N VAL A 138 9.48 11.24 5.13
CA VAL A 138 8.24 10.88 5.83
C VAL A 138 7.17 10.41 4.84
N GLY A 139 7.02 11.09 3.71
CA GLY A 139 6.10 10.65 2.67
C GLY A 139 6.56 9.37 1.97
N MET A 140 7.86 9.22 1.69
CA MET A 140 8.41 7.97 1.14
C MET A 140 8.19 6.79 2.09
N THR A 141 8.28 7.02 3.41
CA THR A 141 7.95 6.02 4.42
C THR A 141 6.48 5.62 4.33
N ALA A 142 5.56 6.57 4.22
CA ALA A 142 4.13 6.26 4.06
C ALA A 142 3.84 5.43 2.80
N LEU A 143 4.48 5.79 1.69
CA LEU A 143 4.40 5.05 0.43
C LEU A 143 4.93 3.62 0.58
N TRP A 144 6.19 3.47 0.99
CA TRP A 144 6.80 2.14 1.16
C TRP A 144 6.01 1.27 2.12
N ALA A 145 5.61 1.82 3.28
CA ALA A 145 4.91 1.09 4.31
C ALA A 145 3.58 0.52 3.81
N THR A 146 2.82 1.34 3.08
CA THR A 146 1.55 0.96 2.43
C THR A 146 1.79 -0.20 1.47
N GLU A 147 2.67 0.00 0.49
CA GLU A 147 2.90 -0.99 -0.57
C GLU A 147 3.48 -2.30 0.00
N LYS A 148 4.33 -2.19 1.04
CA LYS A 148 4.89 -3.35 1.73
C LYS A 148 3.83 -4.14 2.49
N CYS A 149 2.93 -3.47 3.22
CA CYS A 149 1.82 -4.15 3.90
C CYS A 149 0.91 -4.83 2.87
N TYR A 150 0.59 -4.15 1.78
CA TYR A 150 -0.28 -4.68 0.73
C TYR A 150 0.33 -5.90 0.03
N LEU A 151 1.61 -5.84 -0.36
CA LEU A 151 2.33 -6.98 -0.93
C LEU A 151 2.31 -8.19 0.00
N GLU A 152 2.65 -8.02 1.27
CA GLU A 152 2.66 -9.12 2.23
C GLU A 152 1.26 -9.67 2.51
N ALA A 153 0.24 -8.81 2.59
CA ALA A 153 -1.15 -9.21 2.76
C ALA A 153 -1.64 -10.10 1.62
N TRP A 154 -1.36 -9.71 0.37
CA TRP A 154 -1.76 -10.50 -0.79
C TRP A 154 -0.90 -11.76 -0.97
N LYS A 155 0.38 -11.73 -0.60
CA LYS A 155 1.22 -12.94 -0.52
C LYS A 155 0.71 -13.93 0.52
N TYR A 156 0.24 -13.44 1.67
CA TYR A 156 -0.43 -14.26 2.67
C TYR A 156 -1.70 -14.92 2.09
N ALA A 157 -2.56 -14.16 1.41
CA ALA A 157 -3.72 -14.73 0.70
C ALA A 157 -3.29 -15.79 -0.35
N LEU A 158 -2.27 -15.50 -1.17
CA LEU A 158 -1.74 -16.41 -2.18
C LEU A 158 -1.21 -17.73 -1.61
N SER A 159 -0.71 -17.72 -0.36
CA SER A 159 -0.19 -18.92 0.30
C SER A 159 -1.24 -20.05 0.41
N PHE A 160 -2.53 -19.69 0.38
CA PHE A 160 -3.67 -20.62 0.43
C PHE A 160 -4.15 -21.10 -0.94
N LYS A 161 -3.47 -20.77 -2.05
CA LYS A 161 -3.92 -21.11 -3.43
C LYS A 161 -4.22 -22.60 -3.66
N ASN A 162 -3.56 -23.48 -2.92
CA ASN A 162 -3.76 -24.93 -3.04
C ASN A 162 -5.02 -25.43 -2.32
N GLU A 163 -5.63 -24.60 -1.48
CA GLU A 163 -6.90 -24.89 -0.79
C GLU A 163 -8.13 -24.42 -1.62
N VAL A 164 -7.91 -23.74 -2.74
CA VAL A 164 -8.97 -23.23 -3.61
C VAL A 164 -9.61 -24.37 -4.42
N PRO A 165 -10.93 -24.60 -4.30
CA PRO A 165 -11.64 -25.56 -5.12
C PRO A 165 -11.52 -25.24 -6.62
N GLU A 166 -11.43 -26.27 -7.48
CA GLU A 166 -11.20 -26.10 -8.93
C GLU A 166 -12.26 -25.22 -9.59
N ASP A 167 -13.53 -25.37 -9.19
CA ASP A 167 -14.68 -24.59 -9.68
C ASP A 167 -14.62 -23.11 -9.28
N ARG A 168 -13.77 -22.74 -8.32
CA ARG A 168 -13.58 -21.36 -7.85
C ARG A 168 -12.29 -20.70 -8.34
N LYS A 169 -11.40 -21.43 -9.03
CA LYS A 169 -10.14 -20.86 -9.53
C LYS A 169 -10.33 -19.77 -10.59
N SER A 170 -11.47 -19.76 -11.28
CA SER A 170 -11.85 -18.72 -12.25
C SER A 170 -12.44 -17.47 -11.61
N HIS A 171 -12.61 -17.43 -10.28
CA HIS A 171 -13.14 -16.27 -9.59
C HIS A 171 -12.15 -15.10 -9.66
N VAL A 172 -12.68 -13.87 -9.78
CA VAL A 172 -11.89 -12.63 -9.97
C VAL A 172 -10.81 -12.40 -8.90
N LEU A 173 -11.03 -12.91 -7.69
CA LEU A 173 -10.02 -12.95 -6.62
C LEU A 173 -8.71 -13.61 -7.08
N HIS A 174 -8.80 -14.75 -7.77
CA HIS A 174 -7.65 -15.57 -8.13
C HIS A 174 -7.11 -15.27 -9.53
N THR A 175 -7.94 -14.72 -10.41
CA THR A 175 -7.52 -14.40 -11.79
C THR A 175 -7.00 -12.98 -11.95
N THR A 176 -7.43 -12.06 -11.08
CA THR A 176 -7.17 -10.62 -11.25
C THR A 176 -6.60 -10.00 -9.99
N LEU A 177 -7.33 -10.08 -8.87
CA LEU A 177 -6.99 -9.31 -7.66
C LEU A 177 -5.71 -9.80 -6.98
N ILE A 178 -5.66 -11.06 -6.53
CA ILE A 178 -4.44 -11.61 -5.91
C ILE A 178 -3.23 -11.48 -6.85
N PRO A 179 -3.30 -11.87 -8.14
CA PRO A 179 -2.16 -11.73 -9.03
C PRO A 179 -1.65 -10.30 -9.23
N ASN A 180 -2.51 -9.27 -9.17
CA ASN A 180 -2.11 -7.88 -9.38
C ASN A 180 -1.06 -7.42 -8.36
N TRP A 181 -1.21 -7.83 -7.10
CA TRP A 181 -0.32 -7.42 -6.00
C TRP A 181 0.63 -8.52 -5.53
N THR A 182 0.69 -9.65 -6.25
CA THR A 182 1.69 -10.70 -6.00
C THR A 182 2.54 -11.02 -7.22
N CYS A 183 2.42 -10.24 -8.30
CA CYS A 183 3.28 -10.40 -9.47
C CYS A 183 4.68 -9.85 -9.21
N ASP A 184 5.66 -10.35 -9.98
CA ASP A 184 7.05 -9.93 -9.87
C ASP A 184 7.21 -8.42 -10.08
N GLU A 185 6.45 -7.81 -11.00
CA GLU A 185 6.48 -6.37 -11.26
C GLU A 185 6.10 -5.54 -10.02
N PHE A 186 5.06 -5.96 -9.28
CA PHE A 186 4.65 -5.27 -8.07
C PHE A 186 5.65 -5.48 -6.93
N GLU A 187 6.20 -6.69 -6.79
CA GLU A 187 7.25 -6.98 -5.81
C GLU A 187 8.52 -6.15 -6.07
N GLU A 188 8.99 -6.10 -7.32
CA GLU A 188 10.13 -5.27 -7.73
C GLU A 188 9.87 -3.78 -7.46
N PHE A 189 8.65 -3.31 -7.72
CA PHE A 189 8.25 -1.96 -7.38
C PHE A 189 8.38 -1.70 -5.87
N VAL A 190 7.82 -2.56 -5.00
CA VAL A 190 7.94 -2.40 -3.52
C VAL A 190 9.40 -2.41 -3.05
N VAL A 191 10.23 -3.30 -3.60
CA VAL A 191 11.66 -3.35 -3.32
C VAL A 191 12.33 -2.03 -3.70
N SER A 192 12.04 -1.49 -4.89
CA SER A 192 12.62 -0.22 -5.35
C SER A 192 12.28 0.96 -4.45
N ILE A 193 11.06 1.04 -3.91
CA ILE A 193 10.68 2.08 -2.96
C ILE A 193 11.53 1.94 -1.68
N GLY A 194 11.70 0.71 -1.20
CA GLY A 194 12.50 0.42 0.00
C GLY A 194 13.97 0.81 -0.14
N GLU A 195 14.59 0.49 -1.28
CA GLU A 195 15.97 0.89 -1.57
C GLU A 195 16.13 2.41 -1.58
N LEU A 196 15.21 3.12 -2.25
CA LEU A 196 15.22 4.59 -2.27
C LEU A 196 14.94 5.21 -0.90
N LEU A 197 14.09 4.58 -0.08
CA LEU A 197 13.84 5.01 1.30
C LEU A 197 15.10 4.88 2.15
N ASP A 198 15.82 3.76 2.03
CA ASP A 198 17.08 3.55 2.74
C ASP A 198 18.17 4.55 2.28
N GLU A 199 18.27 4.81 0.97
CA GLU A 199 19.19 5.84 0.44
C GLU A 199 18.84 7.24 0.96
N LEU A 200 17.55 7.62 1.00
CA LEU A 200 17.12 8.90 1.57
C LEU A 200 17.40 9.02 3.07
N ALA A 201 17.52 7.89 3.78
CA ALA A 201 17.75 7.83 5.21
C ALA A 201 19.25 7.72 5.59
N GLU A 202 20.18 7.65 4.63
CA GLU A 202 21.60 7.35 4.89
C GLU A 202 22.25 8.33 5.88
N ASP A 203 21.89 9.62 5.79
CA ASP A 203 22.41 10.70 6.66
C ASP A 203 21.47 11.05 7.83
N ILE A 204 20.45 10.25 8.10
CA ILE A 204 19.46 10.51 9.15
C ILE A 204 19.78 9.70 10.41
N ASP A 205 20.12 10.41 11.49
CA ASP A 205 20.43 9.78 12.77
C ASP A 205 19.21 9.05 13.37
N GLU A 206 19.42 7.82 13.86
CA GLU A 206 18.43 7.07 14.63
C GLU A 206 18.02 7.86 15.89
N GLY A 207 16.72 7.97 16.13
CA GLY A 207 16.16 8.77 17.23
C GLY A 207 16.09 10.28 16.98
N SER A 208 16.53 10.76 15.80
CA SER A 208 16.26 12.13 15.37
C SER A 208 14.75 12.38 15.25
N LYS A 209 14.36 13.67 15.21
CA LYS A 209 12.94 14.04 15.04
C LYS A 209 12.35 13.47 13.75
N GLU A 210 13.15 13.35 12.70
CA GLU A 210 12.72 12.85 11.41
C GLU A 210 12.58 11.33 11.39
N TRP A 211 13.52 10.62 12.03
CA TRP A 211 13.42 9.19 12.27
C TRP A 211 12.15 8.80 13.05
N VAL A 212 11.90 9.49 14.17
CA VAL A 212 10.71 9.26 15.00
C VAL A 212 9.41 9.54 14.23
N LYS A 213 9.41 10.51 13.31
CA LYS A 213 8.25 10.73 12.42
C LYS A 213 8.04 9.55 11.47
N CYS A 214 9.09 8.94 10.95
CA CYS A 214 8.98 7.75 10.11
C CYS A 214 8.41 6.56 10.91
N GLU A 215 8.83 6.37 12.16
CA GLU A 215 8.24 5.38 13.08
C GLU A 215 6.75 5.66 13.35
N GLN A 216 6.37 6.92 13.54
CA GLN A 216 4.97 7.31 13.75
C GLN A 216 4.11 7.01 12.52
N VAL A 217 4.60 7.35 11.33
CA VAL A 217 3.92 7.04 10.05
C VAL A 217 3.80 5.53 9.86
N TRP A 218 4.88 4.78 10.10
CA TRP A 218 4.86 3.32 10.04
C TRP A 218 3.77 2.74 10.94
N ASN A 219 3.73 3.13 12.21
CA ASN A 219 2.71 2.66 13.15
C ASN A 219 1.28 3.07 12.73
N GLN A 220 1.12 4.25 12.12
CA GLN A 220 -0.18 4.70 11.61
C GLN A 220 -0.63 3.89 10.40
N VAL A 221 0.28 3.52 9.48
CA VAL A 221 -0.01 2.63 8.36
C VAL A 221 -0.41 1.25 8.87
N LEU A 222 0.34 0.67 9.80
CA LEU A 222 0.01 -0.64 10.38
C LEU A 222 -1.38 -0.67 10.99
N TRP A 223 -1.73 0.36 11.76
CA TRP A 223 -3.07 0.49 12.33
C TRP A 223 -4.13 0.64 11.23
N ALA A 224 -3.87 1.45 10.20
CA ALA A 224 -4.82 1.65 9.11
C ALA A 224 -5.06 0.35 8.35
N GLU A 225 -4.00 -0.36 7.95
CA GLU A 225 -4.03 -1.64 7.24
C GLU A 225 -4.78 -2.72 8.02
N GLU A 226 -4.47 -2.90 9.32
CA GLU A 226 -5.16 -3.86 10.18
C GLU A 226 -6.68 -3.61 10.22
N ASN A 227 -7.09 -2.34 10.28
CA ASN A 227 -8.50 -1.98 10.41
C ASN A 227 -9.22 -1.84 9.05
N PHE A 228 -8.48 -1.71 7.95
CA PHE A 228 -9.05 -1.52 6.62
C PHE A 228 -9.77 -2.76 6.12
N TRP A 229 -9.26 -3.94 6.46
CA TRP A 229 -9.88 -5.22 6.08
C TRP A 229 -11.27 -5.38 6.73
N PRO A 230 -12.33 -5.64 5.95
CA PRO A 230 -13.66 -5.85 6.51
C PRO A 230 -13.69 -6.98 7.54
N LYS A 231 -14.39 -6.76 8.64
CA LYS A 231 -14.61 -7.79 9.66
C LYS A 231 -15.42 -8.93 9.07
N VAL A 232 -14.90 -10.14 9.19
CA VAL A 232 -15.55 -11.39 8.78
C VAL A 232 -15.78 -12.25 10.02
N ALA A 233 -16.85 -13.05 10.01
CA ALA A 233 -17.04 -14.06 11.04
C ALA A 233 -15.89 -15.05 10.96
N GLN A 234 -15.23 -15.31 12.08
CA GLN A 234 -14.31 -16.44 12.20
C GLN A 234 -15.18 -17.69 12.42
N GLU A 235 -15.08 -18.66 11.50
CA GLU A 235 -15.61 -20.01 11.73
C GLU A 235 -14.73 -20.78 12.74
#